data_AF-A0A953N4Z7-F1
#
_entry.id   AF-A0A953N4Z7-F1
#
_cell.length_a   1.000
_cell.length_b   1.000
_cell.length_c   1.000
_cell.angle_alpha   90.00
_cell.angle_beta   90.00
_cell.angle_gamma   90.00
#
_symmetry.space_group_name_H-M   'P 1'
#
loop_
_entity.id
_entity.type
_entity.pdbx_description
1 polymer ?
#
loop_
_entity_poly.entity_id
_entity_poly.type
_entity_poly.pdbx_seq_one_letter_code
_entity_poly.pdbx_strand_id
1 'polypeptide(L)'
;MKQFLTFLLLIYFSHISAQPYIPMLQEGNAWSVDVHYCPWPPPDPPSWIVTQQISIGEIVTINGVDYKQIYRDDSTSCLLREENGVVYKYNSNDNIEKILFDFNVEIGDSFFMPDLAYHFGNCAGTDYNVAIWYLEVFEIENIFIAGANRKVIRLLDQIFPQGGEVLTWVEGIGTPAGLGVPWPFQDITCGSGLACFTTNGITYYFGDATSCDNTTLQLSENLKHQIVLYPNPVTTTSILQLPAEAAVDRLKIFNLSGGLVRDEEITKNHVTISSMDYASGLYFYQVFS
;
A
#
# COMPACT_ATOMS: atom_id res chain seq x y z
N MET A 1 5.35 -51.09 36.41
CA MET A 1 4.88 -50.99 35.00
C MET A 1 3.76 -49.97 34.80
N LYS A 2 2.66 -49.98 35.56
CA LYS A 2 1.56 -49.02 35.38
C LYS A 2 1.96 -47.54 35.57
N GLN A 3 2.81 -47.23 36.55
CA GLN A 3 3.27 -45.86 36.80
C GLN A 3 4.27 -45.32 35.76
N PHE A 4 4.95 -46.20 35.02
CA PHE A 4 5.88 -45.81 33.96
C PHE A 4 5.14 -45.45 32.66
N LEU A 5 3.98 -46.09 32.41
CA LEU A 5 3.11 -45.75 31.29
C LEU A 5 2.45 -44.37 31.47
N THR A 6 2.09 -43.99 32.70
CA THR A 6 1.48 -42.68 32.98
C THR A 6 2.43 -41.53 32.75
N PHE A 7 3.73 -41.71 33.05
CA PHE A 7 4.76 -40.70 32.80
C PHE A 7 5.05 -40.54 31.30
N LEU A 8 4.95 -41.61 30.51
CA LEU A 8 5.15 -41.56 29.06
C LEU A 8 4.01 -40.81 28.34
N LEU A 9 2.78 -40.92 28.85
CA LEU A 9 1.61 -40.19 28.30
C LEU A 9 1.69 -38.68 28.57
N LEU A 10 2.23 -38.24 29.71
CA LEU A 10 2.37 -36.82 30.05
C LEU A 10 3.42 -36.08 29.21
N ILE A 11 4.43 -36.79 28.67
CA ILE A 11 5.48 -36.21 27.82
C ILE A 11 5.01 -36.04 26.36
N TYR A 12 3.98 -36.78 25.93
CA TYR A 12 3.41 -36.63 24.58
C TYR A 12 2.44 -35.46 24.43
N PHE A 13 1.87 -34.92 25.52
CA PHE A 13 0.97 -33.76 25.45
C PHE A 13 1.70 -32.41 25.35
N SER A 14 3.02 -32.35 25.55
CA SER A 14 3.78 -31.09 25.52
C SER A 14 4.23 -30.64 24.13
N HIS A 15 3.81 -31.33 23.06
CA HIS A 15 4.22 -31.01 21.68
C HIS A 15 3.06 -30.74 20.71
N ILE A 16 1.85 -30.50 21.23
CA ILE A 16 0.79 -29.89 20.43
C ILE A 16 1.09 -28.39 20.36
N SER A 17 2.04 -28.01 19.50
CA SER A 17 2.14 -26.61 19.09
C SER A 17 1.05 -26.40 18.05
N ALA A 18 0.04 -25.60 18.41
CA ALA A 18 -0.66 -24.85 17.38
C ALA A 18 0.40 -24.08 16.57
N GLN A 19 0.16 -23.89 15.26
CA GLN A 19 1.05 -23.03 14.50
C GLN A 19 1.06 -21.64 15.15
N PRO A 20 2.24 -21.03 15.33
CA PRO A 20 2.30 -19.70 15.91
C PRO A 20 1.53 -18.73 15.02
N TYR A 21 0.64 -17.94 15.63
CA TYR A 21 -0.12 -16.89 14.96
C TYR A 21 0.82 -15.98 14.16
N ILE A 22 0.46 -15.68 12.91
CA ILE A 22 1.21 -14.78 12.05
C ILE A 22 0.65 -13.36 12.22
N PRO A 23 1.39 -12.42 12.84
CA PRO A 23 0.89 -11.08 13.12
C PRO A 23 0.61 -10.30 11.84
N MET A 24 -0.57 -9.68 11.77
CA MET A 24 -0.95 -8.82 10.65
C MET A 24 -0.21 -7.48 10.73
N LEU A 25 -0.04 -6.94 11.94
CA LEU A 25 0.59 -5.65 12.13
C LEU A 25 2.12 -5.76 12.30
N GLN A 26 2.78 -6.71 11.64
CA GLN A 26 4.24 -6.87 11.69
C GLN A 26 4.98 -5.79 10.89
N GLU A 27 6.10 -5.29 11.41
CA GLU A 27 6.97 -4.35 10.68
C GLU A 27 7.38 -4.90 9.30
N GLY A 28 7.33 -4.04 8.28
CA GLY A 28 7.60 -4.42 6.89
C GLY A 28 6.41 -5.03 6.15
N ASN A 29 5.27 -5.23 6.82
CA ASN A 29 4.02 -5.53 6.13
C ASN A 29 3.46 -4.27 5.44
N ALA A 30 3.10 -4.41 4.17
CA ALA A 30 2.46 -3.36 3.37
C ALA A 30 1.49 -4.00 2.36
N TRP A 31 0.45 -3.26 2.01
CA TRP A 31 -0.61 -3.70 1.09
C TRP A 31 -0.78 -2.67 0.00
N SER A 32 -0.95 -3.13 -1.22
CA SER A 32 -1.39 -2.30 -2.33
C SER A 32 -2.75 -2.79 -2.79
N VAL A 33 -3.75 -1.90 -2.74
CA VAL A 33 -5.15 -2.25 -2.99
C VAL A 33 -5.68 -1.43 -4.14
N ASP A 34 -6.11 -2.11 -5.20
CA ASP A 34 -6.79 -1.49 -6.33
C ASP A 34 -8.25 -1.23 -5.95
N VAL A 35 -8.66 0.03 -6.01
CA VAL A 35 -10.02 0.48 -5.69
C VAL A 35 -10.70 0.97 -6.96
N HIS A 36 -11.78 0.29 -7.34
CA HIS A 36 -12.63 0.61 -8.47
C HIS A 36 -13.79 1.51 -8.01
N TYR A 37 -13.75 2.78 -8.41
CA TYR A 37 -14.79 3.75 -8.00
C TYR A 37 -16.04 3.65 -8.86
N CYS A 38 -17.20 3.70 -8.19
CA CYS A 38 -18.51 3.75 -8.84
C CYS A 38 -18.77 5.09 -9.55
N PRO A 39 -19.43 5.07 -10.71
CA PRO A 39 -20.08 6.27 -11.25
C PRO A 39 -21.41 6.54 -10.51
N TRP A 40 -21.50 7.63 -9.74
CA TRP A 40 -22.79 8.14 -9.23
C TRP A 40 -22.87 9.65 -9.51
N PRO A 41 -23.85 10.20 -10.28
CA PRO A 41 -24.95 9.60 -11.04
C PRO A 41 -24.64 9.43 -12.56
N PRO A 42 -25.44 8.66 -13.33
CA PRO A 42 -25.36 8.67 -14.80
C PRO A 42 -25.58 10.10 -15.34
N PRO A 43 -24.87 10.54 -16.40
CA PRO A 43 -24.33 9.73 -17.49
C PRO A 43 -22.80 9.70 -17.62
N ASP A 44 -22.02 10.05 -16.60
CA ASP A 44 -20.60 10.35 -16.79
C ASP A 44 -19.67 9.15 -16.52
N PRO A 45 -19.13 8.48 -17.57
CA PRO A 45 -17.83 7.83 -17.49
C PRO A 45 -16.73 8.89 -17.35
N PRO A 46 -15.61 8.54 -16.69
CA PRO A 46 -15.13 7.17 -16.49
C PRO A 46 -15.24 6.67 -15.04
N SER A 47 -15.43 5.35 -14.88
CA SER A 47 -14.95 4.62 -13.70
C SER A 47 -13.42 4.61 -13.77
N TRP A 48 -12.74 4.99 -12.70
CA TRP A 48 -11.28 4.90 -12.60
C TRP A 48 -10.88 3.94 -11.49
N ILE A 49 -9.70 3.37 -11.65
CA ILE A 49 -9.03 2.55 -10.65
C ILE A 49 -7.93 3.40 -10.06
N VAL A 50 -7.83 3.44 -8.74
CA VAL A 50 -6.60 3.91 -8.07
C VAL A 50 -6.03 2.78 -7.26
N THR A 51 -4.71 2.69 -7.21
CA THR A 51 -4.05 1.83 -6.25
C THR A 51 -3.76 2.63 -4.98
N GLN A 52 -4.30 2.20 -3.84
CA GLN A 52 -3.97 2.73 -2.52
C GLN A 52 -2.77 1.99 -1.94
N GLN A 53 -1.76 2.73 -1.50
CA GLN A 53 -0.59 2.19 -0.82
C GLN A 53 -0.79 2.26 0.69
N ILE A 54 -0.79 1.10 1.35
CA ILE A 54 -1.07 0.97 2.77
C ILE A 54 0.18 0.44 3.46
N SER A 55 0.61 1.11 4.52
CA SER A 55 1.79 0.71 5.27
C SER A 55 1.60 0.94 6.76
N ILE A 56 2.43 0.25 7.54
CA ILE A 56 2.48 0.41 8.99
C ILE A 56 3.49 1.51 9.32
N GLY A 57 3.01 2.50 10.05
CA GLY A 57 3.75 3.65 10.49
C GLY A 57 4.23 3.56 11.93
N GLU A 58 4.40 4.73 12.52
CA GLU A 58 4.89 4.90 13.89
C GLU A 58 3.87 4.40 14.93
N ILE A 59 4.37 4.20 16.14
CA ILE A 59 3.54 3.86 17.30
C ILE A 59 3.11 5.16 17.99
N VAL A 60 1.83 5.27 18.31
CA VAL A 60 1.24 6.31 19.16
C VAL A 60 0.61 5.68 20.39
N THR A 61 0.87 6.27 21.56
CA THR A 61 0.28 5.83 22.82
C THR A 61 -0.94 6.68 23.15
N ILE A 62 -2.10 6.03 23.35
CA ILE A 62 -3.35 6.66 23.77
C ILE A 62 -3.84 5.97 25.03
N ASN A 63 -4.05 6.72 26.11
CA ASN A 63 -4.49 6.19 27.41
C ASN A 63 -3.63 5.03 27.94
N GLY A 64 -2.33 5.03 27.63
CA GLY A 64 -1.38 3.98 28.04
C GLY A 64 -1.40 2.72 27.16
N VAL A 65 -2.12 2.74 26.05
CA VAL A 65 -2.17 1.65 25.06
C VAL A 65 -1.46 2.10 23.78
N ASP A 66 -0.59 1.26 23.26
CA ASP A 66 0.19 1.53 22.04
C ASP A 66 -0.57 1.06 20.80
N TYR A 67 -0.71 1.96 19.83
CA TYR A 67 -1.33 1.71 18.53
C TYR A 67 -0.35 2.04 17.42
N LYS A 68 -0.39 1.26 16.36
CA LYS A 68 0.34 1.53 15.13
C LYS A 68 -0.52 2.41 14.23
N GLN A 69 0.08 3.48 13.73
CA GLN A 69 -0.51 4.28 12.66
C GLN A 69 -0.55 3.45 11.39
N ILE A 70 -1.70 3.42 10.72
CA ILE A 70 -1.81 2.85 9.39
C ILE A 70 -1.84 4.02 8.41
N TYR A 71 -0.83 4.08 7.55
CA TYR A 71 -0.78 5.07 6.49
C TYR A 71 -1.52 4.56 5.25
N ARG A 72 -2.21 5.47 4.57
CA ARG A 72 -2.73 5.32 3.22
C ARG A 72 -2.22 6.50 2.40
N ASP A 73 -1.46 6.22 1.35
CA ASP A 73 -0.89 7.23 0.44
C ASP A 73 -0.24 8.39 1.22
N ASP A 74 0.62 8.03 2.19
CA ASP A 74 1.35 8.94 3.10
C ASP A 74 0.52 9.69 4.16
N SER A 75 -0.78 9.43 4.25
CA SER A 75 -1.66 10.03 5.26
C SER A 75 -2.10 9.01 6.32
N THR A 76 -2.15 9.39 7.60
CA THR A 76 -2.65 8.49 8.65
C THR A 76 -4.14 8.21 8.42
N SER A 77 -4.47 6.97 8.07
CA SER A 77 -5.84 6.52 7.83
C SER A 77 -6.53 6.03 9.10
N CYS A 78 -5.81 5.32 9.98
CA CYS A 78 -6.36 4.84 11.23
C CYS A 78 -5.27 4.45 12.24
N LEU A 79 -5.69 4.08 13.45
CA LEU A 79 -4.83 3.54 14.50
C LEU A 79 -5.28 2.12 14.83
N LEU A 80 -4.37 1.15 14.65
CA LEU A 80 -4.64 -0.26 14.96
C LEU A 80 -3.66 -0.78 16.00
N ARG A 81 -4.14 -1.66 16.87
CA ARG A 81 -3.27 -2.51 17.68
C ARG A 81 -3.63 -3.97 17.46
N GLU A 82 -2.70 -4.84 17.81
CA GLU A 82 -2.89 -6.28 17.67
C GLU A 82 -2.37 -6.96 18.94
N GLU A 83 -3.17 -7.86 19.48
CA GLU A 83 -2.85 -8.60 20.70
C GLU A 83 -3.54 -9.97 20.67
N ASN A 84 -2.76 -11.04 20.89
CA ASN A 84 -3.26 -12.42 20.98
C ASN A 84 -4.18 -12.84 19.82
N GLY A 85 -3.83 -12.49 18.58
CA GLY A 85 -4.62 -12.86 17.40
C GLY A 85 -5.85 -11.98 17.14
N VAL A 86 -6.04 -10.91 17.93
CA VAL A 86 -7.14 -9.96 17.75
C VAL A 86 -6.58 -8.61 17.32
N VAL A 87 -7.15 -8.03 16.27
CA VAL A 87 -6.82 -6.71 15.76
C VAL A 87 -7.90 -5.74 16.17
N TYR A 88 -7.50 -4.68 16.87
CA TYR A 88 -8.37 -3.64 17.39
C TYR A 88 -8.12 -2.35 16.62
N LYS A 89 -9.20 -1.62 16.34
CA LYS A 89 -9.18 -0.27 15.81
C LYS A 89 -9.59 0.71 16.90
N TYR A 90 -8.81 1.76 17.10
CA TYR A 90 -9.20 2.86 17.98
C TYR A 90 -10.22 3.77 17.29
N ASN A 91 -11.34 4.05 17.97
CA ASN A 91 -12.31 5.07 17.56
C ASN A 91 -12.14 6.33 18.42
N SER A 92 -11.72 7.43 17.79
CA SER A 92 -11.49 8.71 18.46
C SER A 92 -12.76 9.39 18.94
N ASN A 93 -13.93 9.12 18.35
CA ASN A 93 -15.16 9.83 18.71
C ASN A 93 -15.71 9.37 20.06
N ASP A 94 -15.70 8.05 20.27
CA ASP A 94 -16.21 7.44 21.50
C ASP A 94 -15.09 7.11 22.50
N ASN A 95 -13.81 7.28 22.08
CA ASN A 95 -12.62 6.91 22.84
C ASN A 95 -12.65 5.43 23.30
N ILE A 96 -13.10 4.54 22.41
CA ILE A 96 -13.15 3.09 22.62
C ILE A 96 -12.43 2.34 21.50
N GLU A 97 -12.07 1.10 21.76
CA GLU A 97 -11.57 0.17 20.76
C GLU A 97 -12.71 -0.68 20.20
N LYS A 98 -12.65 -0.97 18.89
CA LYS A 98 -13.54 -1.92 18.22
C LYS A 98 -12.72 -3.03 17.62
N ILE A 99 -13.22 -4.26 17.71
CA ILE A 99 -12.55 -5.42 17.09
C ILE A 99 -12.76 -5.32 15.58
N LEU A 100 -11.64 -5.33 14.84
CA LEU A 100 -11.63 -5.33 13.38
C LEU A 100 -11.46 -6.75 12.83
N PHE A 101 -10.58 -7.54 13.45
CA PHE A 101 -10.38 -8.95 13.14
C PHE A 101 -10.20 -9.74 14.44
N ASP A 102 -10.76 -10.95 14.49
CA ASP A 102 -10.45 -11.92 15.54
C ASP A 102 -10.09 -13.25 14.87
N PHE A 103 -8.80 -13.59 14.87
CA PHE A 103 -8.30 -14.83 14.28
C PHE A 103 -8.42 -16.03 15.22
N ASN A 104 -8.95 -15.84 16.45
CA ASN A 104 -9.18 -16.94 17.39
C ASN A 104 -10.52 -17.64 17.20
N VAL A 105 -11.42 -17.08 16.37
CA VAL A 105 -12.73 -17.68 16.10
C VAL A 105 -12.62 -19.11 15.56
N GLU A 106 -13.61 -19.92 15.91
CA GLU A 106 -13.76 -21.32 15.52
C GLU A 106 -15.01 -21.51 14.64
N ILE A 107 -15.12 -22.66 13.98
CA ILE A 107 -16.29 -22.98 13.15
C ILE A 107 -17.54 -23.01 14.03
N GLY A 108 -18.59 -22.31 13.60
CA GLY A 108 -19.85 -22.13 14.32
C GLY A 108 -19.89 -20.87 15.20
N ASP A 109 -18.77 -20.19 15.41
CA ASP A 109 -18.77 -18.89 16.07
C ASP A 109 -19.45 -17.83 15.19
N SER A 110 -20.01 -16.82 15.85
CA SER A 110 -20.57 -15.65 15.19
C SER A 110 -19.74 -14.42 15.56
N PHE A 111 -19.22 -13.74 14.55
CA PHE A 111 -18.54 -12.47 14.70
C PHE A 111 -19.50 -11.30 14.47
N PHE A 112 -19.46 -10.34 15.38
CA PHE A 112 -20.23 -9.11 15.29
C PHE A 112 -19.35 -8.01 14.72
N MET A 113 -19.73 -7.47 13.57
CA MET A 113 -19.02 -6.37 12.95
C MET A 113 -19.76 -5.04 13.20
N PRO A 114 -19.35 -4.25 14.23
CA PRO A 114 -19.96 -2.95 14.49
C PRO A 114 -19.55 -1.95 13.40
N ASP A 115 -20.54 -1.25 12.85
CA ASP A 115 -20.36 -0.07 11.99
C ASP A 115 -19.64 -0.32 10.65
N LEU A 116 -20.41 -0.70 9.64
CA LEU A 116 -20.02 -0.43 8.25
C LEU A 116 -20.58 0.91 7.82
N ALA A 117 -19.68 1.88 7.66
CA ALA A 117 -19.91 2.88 6.63
C ALA A 117 -19.63 2.20 5.28
N TYR A 118 -20.50 2.40 4.29
CA TYR A 118 -20.34 2.04 2.86
C TYR A 118 -19.15 2.79 2.21
N HIS A 119 -18.02 2.89 2.91
CA HIS A 119 -16.88 3.68 2.51
C HIS A 119 -15.74 2.75 2.15
N PHE A 120 -15.33 2.85 0.88
CA PHE A 120 -14.12 2.29 0.32
C PHE A 120 -12.92 2.88 1.06
N GLY A 121 -12.52 2.21 2.12
CA GLY A 121 -11.38 2.63 2.90
C GLY A 121 -10.74 1.47 3.63
N ASN A 122 -9.45 1.30 3.42
CA ASN A 122 -8.63 0.54 4.34
C ASN A 122 -8.73 1.18 5.72
N CYS A 123 -8.98 0.36 6.74
CA CYS A 123 -9.50 0.79 8.03
C CYS A 123 -10.93 1.40 8.04
N ALA A 124 -11.85 1.00 7.16
CA ALA A 124 -13.24 1.44 7.20
C ALA A 124 -13.92 1.10 8.55
N GLY A 125 -15.03 1.80 8.83
CA GLY A 125 -15.74 1.78 10.12
C GLY A 125 -15.72 3.18 10.76
N THR A 126 -16.52 4.09 10.19
CA THR A 126 -16.83 5.41 10.76
C THR A 126 -18.26 5.40 11.30
N ASP A 127 -18.62 6.43 12.08
CA ASP A 127 -19.73 6.53 13.05
C ASP A 127 -21.16 6.43 12.49
N TYR A 128 -21.32 5.96 11.25
CA TYR A 128 -22.61 5.74 10.64
C TYR A 128 -23.00 4.26 10.78
N ASN A 129 -23.90 4.00 11.72
CA ASN A 129 -24.61 2.73 11.88
C ASN A 129 -25.54 2.50 10.67
N VAL A 130 -25.00 2.08 9.52
CA VAL A 130 -25.86 1.83 8.34
C VAL A 130 -26.41 0.40 8.35
N ALA A 131 -25.67 -0.57 8.88
CA ALA A 131 -26.16 -1.92 9.14
C ALA A 131 -25.25 -2.67 10.13
N ILE A 132 -25.88 -3.48 10.98
CA ILE A 132 -25.23 -4.44 11.88
C ILE A 132 -25.22 -5.80 11.18
N TRP A 133 -24.07 -6.47 11.17
CA TRP A 133 -23.91 -7.76 10.50
C TRP A 133 -23.42 -8.82 11.47
N TYR A 134 -24.07 -9.99 11.42
CA TYR A 134 -23.63 -11.20 12.11
C TYR A 134 -23.01 -12.12 11.07
N LEU A 135 -21.72 -12.36 11.22
CA LEU A 135 -20.93 -13.20 10.32
C LEU A 135 -20.71 -14.55 11.00
N GLU A 136 -21.29 -15.61 10.47
CA GLU A 136 -21.07 -16.97 10.96
C GLU A 136 -19.81 -17.55 10.32
N VAL A 137 -18.90 -18.08 11.14
CA VAL A 137 -17.72 -18.80 10.67
C VAL A 137 -18.15 -20.20 10.25
N PHE A 138 -18.11 -20.50 8.95
CA PHE A 138 -18.54 -21.81 8.45
C PHE A 138 -17.38 -22.70 7.98
N GLU A 139 -16.21 -22.11 7.72
CA GLU A 139 -15.05 -22.84 7.20
C GLU A 139 -13.74 -22.20 7.68
N ILE A 140 -12.81 -23.05 8.11
CA ILE A 140 -11.45 -22.67 8.48
C ILE A 140 -10.50 -23.65 7.81
N GLU A 141 -9.55 -23.12 7.03
CA GLU A 141 -8.54 -23.91 6.34
C GLU A 141 -7.13 -23.34 6.61
N ASN A 142 -6.11 -24.16 6.35
CA ASN A 142 -4.72 -23.69 6.31
C ASN A 142 -4.23 -23.74 4.87
N ILE A 143 -3.90 -22.57 4.31
CA ILE A 143 -3.53 -22.44 2.91
C ILE A 143 -2.13 -21.82 2.82
N PHE A 144 -1.27 -22.34 1.94
CA PHE A 144 0.02 -21.73 1.65
C PHE A 144 -0.18 -20.52 0.74
N ILE A 145 -0.14 -19.33 1.33
CA ILE A 145 -0.34 -18.03 0.66
C ILE A 145 0.87 -17.18 1.04
N ALA A 146 1.38 -16.31 0.16
CA ALA A 146 2.45 -15.34 0.48
C ALA A 146 3.62 -15.90 1.32
N GLY A 147 4.14 -17.08 0.94
CA GLY A 147 5.32 -17.70 1.53
C GLY A 147 5.14 -18.38 2.90
N ALA A 148 3.92 -18.47 3.43
CA ALA A 148 3.65 -19.18 4.69
C ALA A 148 2.28 -19.88 4.69
N ASN A 149 2.14 -20.91 5.53
CA ASN A 149 0.83 -21.50 5.82
C ASN A 149 0.06 -20.53 6.71
N ARG A 150 -1.11 -20.06 6.25
CA ARG A 150 -1.94 -19.08 6.95
C ARG A 150 -3.30 -19.68 7.27
N LYS A 151 -3.83 -19.38 8.45
CA LYS A 151 -5.24 -19.64 8.77
C LYS A 151 -6.12 -18.77 7.87
N VAL A 152 -7.02 -19.40 7.12
CA VAL A 152 -8.02 -18.75 6.28
C VAL A 152 -9.39 -19.03 6.87
N ILE A 153 -10.09 -17.97 7.24
CA ILE A 153 -11.41 -18.02 7.89
C ILE A 153 -12.44 -17.52 6.89
N ARG A 154 -13.45 -18.33 6.61
CA ARG A 154 -14.55 -17.96 5.74
C ARG A 154 -15.81 -17.74 6.55
N LEU A 155 -16.43 -16.59 6.33
CA LEU A 155 -17.60 -16.15 7.06
C LEU A 155 -18.77 -15.90 6.11
N LEU A 156 -19.97 -16.22 6.58
CA LEU A 156 -21.22 -15.99 5.86
C LEU A 156 -22.06 -14.96 6.61
N ASP A 157 -22.54 -13.96 5.88
CA ASP A 157 -23.58 -13.06 6.40
C ASP A 157 -24.95 -13.75 6.44
N GLN A 158 -25.57 -13.76 7.62
CA GLN A 158 -26.87 -14.38 7.87
C GLN A 158 -28.08 -13.48 7.53
N ILE A 159 -27.90 -12.15 7.42
CA ILE A 159 -29.02 -11.21 7.29
C ILE A 159 -29.38 -10.96 5.82
N PHE A 160 -28.39 -10.89 4.91
CA PHE A 160 -28.63 -10.76 3.48
C PHE A 160 -28.08 -11.98 2.71
N PRO A 161 -28.63 -13.19 2.93
CA PRO A 161 -28.20 -14.40 2.24
C PRO A 161 -28.55 -14.41 0.74
N GLN A 162 -29.17 -13.35 0.23
CA GLN A 162 -29.74 -13.27 -1.13
C GLN A 162 -28.67 -13.22 -2.25
N GLY A 163 -27.39 -13.34 -1.88
CA GLY A 163 -26.25 -13.40 -2.81
C GLY A 163 -25.03 -14.20 -2.33
N GLY A 164 -25.00 -14.70 -1.09
CA GLY A 164 -23.98 -15.66 -0.63
C GLY A 164 -22.53 -15.18 -0.70
N GLU A 165 -22.24 -13.91 -0.43
CA GLU A 165 -20.86 -13.44 -0.40
C GLU A 165 -20.12 -14.07 0.79
N VAL A 166 -19.13 -14.90 0.47
CA VAL A 166 -18.23 -15.49 1.44
C VAL A 166 -17.15 -14.46 1.77
N LEU A 167 -17.23 -13.86 2.96
CA LEU A 167 -16.13 -13.04 3.46
C LEU A 167 -14.96 -13.94 3.80
N THR A 168 -13.75 -13.48 3.53
CA THR A 168 -12.53 -14.23 3.80
C THR A 168 -11.57 -13.38 4.61
N TRP A 169 -11.12 -13.92 5.74
CA TRP A 169 -10.00 -13.39 6.50
C TRP A 169 -8.79 -14.32 6.32
N VAL A 170 -7.64 -13.73 6.06
CA VAL A 170 -6.37 -14.40 5.86
C VAL A 170 -5.42 -13.90 6.94
N GLU A 171 -5.02 -14.80 7.82
CA GLU A 171 -4.09 -14.53 8.91
C GLU A 171 -2.82 -13.82 8.41
N GLY A 172 -2.40 -12.78 9.11
CA GLY A 172 -1.24 -11.96 8.75
C GLY A 172 -1.47 -10.99 7.57
N ILE A 173 -2.59 -11.08 6.84
CA ILE A 173 -2.87 -10.26 5.65
C ILE A 173 -4.14 -9.42 5.79
N GLY A 174 -5.20 -9.92 6.43
CA GLY A 174 -6.50 -9.24 6.48
C GLY A 174 -7.49 -9.89 5.51
N THR A 175 -7.92 -9.18 4.45
CA THR A 175 -8.91 -9.71 3.49
C THR A 175 -8.36 -9.75 2.07
N PRO A 176 -9.02 -10.44 1.11
CA PRO A 176 -8.73 -10.30 -0.32
C PRO A 176 -8.87 -8.87 -0.86
N ALA A 177 -9.50 -7.96 -0.11
CA ALA A 177 -9.63 -6.54 -0.43
C ALA A 177 -8.61 -5.66 0.30
N GLY A 178 -7.64 -6.27 1.03
CA GLY A 178 -6.64 -5.58 1.82
C GLY A 178 -7.00 -5.43 3.30
N LEU A 179 -6.54 -4.35 3.91
CA LEU A 179 -6.57 -4.14 5.36
C LEU A 179 -7.87 -3.48 5.80
N GLY A 180 -8.83 -4.29 6.24
CA GLY A 180 -10.06 -3.82 6.90
C GLY A 180 -11.23 -3.44 5.98
N VAL A 181 -11.18 -3.83 4.70
CA VAL A 181 -12.36 -3.80 3.82
C VAL A 181 -13.01 -5.18 3.87
N PRO A 182 -14.21 -5.35 4.47
CA PRO A 182 -14.79 -6.68 4.62
C PRO A 182 -15.32 -7.26 3.30
N TRP A 183 -15.74 -6.41 2.36
CA TRP A 183 -16.29 -6.83 1.07
C TRP A 183 -15.44 -6.35 -0.11
N PRO A 184 -14.96 -7.28 -0.96
CA PRO A 184 -14.22 -6.90 -2.16
C PRO A 184 -15.09 -6.22 -3.21
N PHE A 185 -16.43 -6.31 -3.14
CA PHE A 185 -17.33 -5.71 -4.13
C PHE A 185 -18.55 -5.07 -3.47
N GLN A 186 -19.05 -3.98 -4.05
CA GLN A 186 -20.36 -3.40 -3.73
C GLN A 186 -21.37 -3.67 -4.86
N ASP A 187 -20.89 -3.70 -6.11
CA ASP A 187 -21.60 -4.13 -7.33
C ASP A 187 -20.55 -4.49 -8.40
N ILE A 188 -20.94 -5.02 -9.55
CA ILE A 188 -20.05 -5.43 -10.66
C ILE A 188 -19.13 -4.31 -11.16
N THR A 189 -19.48 -3.04 -10.93
CA THR A 189 -18.68 -1.88 -11.33
C THR A 189 -17.82 -1.29 -10.21
N CYS A 190 -17.92 -1.80 -8.97
CA CYS A 190 -17.27 -1.19 -7.81
C CYS A 190 -16.75 -2.23 -6.83
N GLY A 191 -15.48 -2.08 -6.45
CA GLY A 191 -14.85 -3.03 -5.57
C GLY A 191 -13.42 -2.66 -5.21
N SER A 192 -12.84 -3.44 -4.33
CA SER A 192 -11.46 -3.35 -3.90
C SER A 192 -10.81 -4.73 -3.98
N GLY A 193 -9.63 -4.80 -4.58
CA GLY A 193 -8.83 -6.02 -4.66
C GLY A 193 -7.42 -5.77 -4.18
N LEU A 194 -6.90 -6.68 -3.34
CA LEU A 194 -5.49 -6.70 -2.99
C LEU A 194 -4.70 -7.00 -4.27
N ALA A 195 -3.90 -6.04 -4.74
CA ALA A 195 -3.01 -6.22 -5.88
C ALA A 195 -1.72 -6.92 -5.43
N CYS A 196 -1.15 -6.47 -4.31
CA CYS A 196 0.02 -7.10 -3.74
C CYS A 196 0.10 -6.95 -2.21
N PHE A 197 0.81 -7.88 -1.60
CA PHE A 197 1.19 -7.82 -0.19
C PHE A 197 2.70 -7.99 -0.07
N THR A 198 3.36 -7.07 0.62
CA THR A 198 4.78 -7.14 0.90
C THR A 198 4.97 -7.49 2.36
N THR A 199 5.82 -8.47 2.65
CA THR A 199 6.21 -8.86 4.01
C THR A 199 7.67 -9.29 4.03
N ASN A 200 8.42 -8.87 5.04
CA ASN A 200 9.86 -9.14 5.16
C ASN A 200 10.66 -8.78 3.89
N GLY A 201 10.27 -7.69 3.20
CA GLY A 201 10.90 -7.24 1.96
C GLY A 201 10.60 -8.08 0.72
N ILE A 202 9.73 -9.09 0.80
CA ILE A 202 9.28 -9.89 -0.33
C ILE A 202 7.85 -9.50 -0.69
N THR A 203 7.63 -9.18 -1.97
CA THR A 203 6.33 -8.82 -2.52
C THR A 203 5.66 -10.02 -3.18
N TYR A 204 4.39 -10.25 -2.84
CA TYR A 204 3.54 -11.28 -3.41
C TYR A 204 2.37 -10.63 -4.14
N TYR A 205 2.11 -11.04 -5.38
CA TYR A 205 1.00 -10.54 -6.19
C TYR A 205 -0.24 -11.42 -6.03
N PHE A 206 -1.41 -10.79 -6.10
CA PHE A 206 -2.71 -11.43 -5.93
C PHE A 206 -3.61 -11.16 -7.14
N GLY A 207 -4.52 -12.09 -7.43
CA GLY A 207 -5.33 -12.04 -8.64
C GLY A 207 -4.47 -12.06 -9.91
N ASP A 208 -4.77 -11.16 -10.84
CA ASP A 208 -4.05 -11.00 -12.11
C ASP A 208 -3.02 -9.84 -12.08
N ALA A 209 -2.72 -9.30 -10.89
CA ALA A 209 -1.80 -8.16 -10.76
C ALA A 209 -0.37 -8.56 -11.15
N THR A 210 0.29 -7.70 -11.92
CA THR A 210 1.72 -7.84 -12.28
C THR A 210 2.60 -6.80 -11.60
N SER A 211 2.00 -5.76 -11.00
CA SER A 211 2.66 -4.73 -10.23
C SER A 211 1.84 -4.40 -8.98
N CYS A 212 2.51 -3.80 -7.98
CA CYS A 212 1.84 -3.28 -6.79
C CYS A 212 1.12 -1.96 -7.06
N ASP A 213 1.29 -1.39 -8.24
CA ASP A 213 0.52 -0.25 -8.74
C ASP A 213 0.15 -0.58 -10.18
N ASN A 214 -1.14 -0.85 -10.40
CA ASN A 214 -1.69 -1.19 -11.71
C ASN A 214 -2.29 0.04 -12.41
N THR A 215 -2.18 1.22 -11.78
CA THR A 215 -2.91 2.44 -12.17
C THR A 215 -2.00 3.56 -12.60
N THR A 216 -0.76 3.61 -12.12
CA THR A 216 0.27 4.40 -12.78
C THR A 216 0.75 3.67 -14.02
N LEU A 217 0.49 4.26 -15.19
CA LEU A 217 1.36 4.05 -16.34
C LEU A 217 2.76 4.46 -15.87
N GLN A 218 3.61 3.49 -15.52
CA GLN A 218 5.04 3.72 -15.36
C GLN A 218 5.60 4.12 -16.74
N LEU A 219 5.34 5.36 -17.15
CA LEU A 219 6.35 6.09 -17.91
C LEU A 219 7.53 6.06 -16.97
N SER A 220 8.53 5.24 -17.29
CA SER A 220 9.82 5.26 -16.59
C SER A 220 10.12 6.72 -16.29
N GLU A 221 10.16 7.09 -15.01
CA GLU A 221 10.75 8.35 -14.61
C GLU A 221 12.21 8.20 -15.01
N ASN A 222 12.51 8.56 -16.26
CA ASN A 222 13.80 9.07 -16.60
C ASN A 222 13.90 10.31 -15.71
N LEU A 223 14.43 10.12 -14.50
CA LEU A 223 15.18 11.14 -13.82
C LEU A 223 16.14 11.65 -14.88
N LYS A 224 15.71 12.69 -15.59
CA LYS A 224 16.56 13.47 -16.47
C LYS A 224 17.60 13.99 -15.50
N HIS A 225 18.72 13.30 -15.46
CA HIS A 225 20.02 13.81 -15.12
C HIS A 225 20.02 15.31 -15.42
N GLN A 226 19.78 16.13 -14.38
CA GLN A 226 19.36 17.51 -14.60
C GLN A 226 20.57 18.30 -15.07
N ILE A 227 20.52 18.73 -16.33
CA ILE A 227 21.44 19.74 -16.84
C ILE A 227 20.94 21.08 -16.28
N VAL A 228 21.74 21.69 -15.41
CA VAL A 228 21.35 22.92 -14.69
C VAL A 228 22.29 24.04 -15.06
N LEU A 229 21.75 25.19 -15.48
CA LEU A 229 22.51 26.42 -15.68
C LEU A 229 22.27 27.37 -14.50
N TYR A 230 23.30 27.73 -13.76
CA TYR A 230 23.18 28.67 -12.64
C TYR A 230 24.35 29.67 -12.55
N PRO A 231 24.08 30.95 -12.21
CA PRO A 231 22.74 31.58 -12.19
C PRO A 231 22.13 31.66 -13.60
N ASN A 232 20.81 31.69 -13.69
CA ASN A 232 20.08 32.05 -14.91
C ASN A 232 19.07 33.14 -14.52
N PRO A 233 19.18 34.39 -15.01
CA PRO A 233 20.04 34.86 -16.11
C PRO A 233 21.56 34.91 -15.85
N VAL A 234 22.36 34.82 -16.92
CA VAL A 234 23.82 34.99 -16.88
C VAL A 234 24.15 36.49 -16.85
N THR A 235 24.50 37.04 -15.69
CA THR A 235 24.87 38.47 -15.56
C THR A 235 26.37 38.70 -15.76
N THR A 236 27.21 37.83 -15.21
CA THR A 236 28.67 37.81 -15.41
C THR A 236 29.11 36.45 -15.92
N THR A 237 28.93 35.41 -15.09
CA THR A 237 29.34 34.05 -15.39
C THR A 237 28.34 33.07 -14.80
N SER A 238 28.04 32.00 -15.54
CA SER A 238 27.22 30.89 -15.09
C SER A 238 27.86 29.55 -15.39
N ILE A 239 27.47 28.55 -14.62
CA ILE A 239 27.94 27.18 -14.73
C ILE A 239 26.79 26.35 -15.29
N LEU A 240 27.01 25.75 -16.45
CA LEU A 240 26.19 24.68 -16.98
C LEU A 240 26.71 23.37 -16.40
N GLN A 241 26.04 22.87 -15.36
CA GLN A 241 26.34 21.60 -14.73
C GLN A 241 25.83 20.47 -15.60
N LEU A 242 26.72 19.55 -15.95
CA LEU A 242 26.41 18.34 -16.69
C LEU A 242 26.42 17.12 -15.75
N PRO A 243 25.64 16.08 -16.06
CA PRO A 243 25.62 14.87 -15.27
C PRO A 243 26.93 14.12 -15.45
N ALA A 244 27.57 13.68 -14.36
CA ALA A 244 28.83 12.95 -14.44
C ALA A 244 28.71 11.60 -15.17
N GLU A 245 27.52 11.00 -15.13
CA GLU A 245 27.22 9.70 -15.77
C GLU A 245 26.71 9.85 -17.21
N ALA A 246 26.29 11.05 -17.61
CA ALA A 246 25.96 11.31 -19.00
C ALA A 246 27.27 11.54 -19.75
N ALA A 247 27.58 10.68 -20.73
CA ALA A 247 28.75 10.81 -21.59
C ALA A 247 28.58 11.99 -22.58
N VAL A 248 28.33 13.20 -22.06
CA VAL A 248 28.14 14.40 -22.86
C VAL A 248 29.48 14.81 -23.46
N ASP A 249 29.60 14.74 -24.78
CA ASP A 249 30.83 15.00 -25.51
C ASP A 249 30.79 16.33 -26.28
N ARG A 250 29.60 16.95 -26.44
CA ARG A 250 29.44 18.17 -27.24
C ARG A 250 28.32 19.07 -26.76
N LEU A 251 28.55 20.38 -26.83
CA LEU A 251 27.58 21.43 -26.56
C LEU A 251 27.43 22.36 -27.76
N LYS A 252 26.17 22.67 -28.08
CA LYS A 252 25.80 23.71 -29.03
C LYS A 252 24.91 24.75 -28.38
N ILE A 253 25.17 26.03 -28.65
CA ILE A 253 24.34 27.14 -28.20
C ILE A 253 23.82 27.89 -29.42
N PHE A 254 22.54 28.23 -29.39
CA PHE A 254 21.79 28.90 -30.46
C PHE A 254 21.19 30.20 -29.94
N ASN A 255 21.18 31.23 -30.78
CA ASN A 255 20.41 32.44 -30.51
C ASN A 255 18.90 32.23 -30.78
N LEU A 256 18.09 33.24 -30.48
CA LEU A 256 16.63 33.24 -30.70
C LEU A 256 16.19 32.93 -32.14
N SER A 257 17.02 33.20 -33.14
CA SER A 257 16.72 32.92 -34.54
C SER A 257 17.13 31.51 -34.97
N GLY A 258 17.60 30.67 -34.04
CA GLY A 258 18.14 29.33 -34.32
C GLY A 258 19.56 29.34 -34.92
N GLY A 259 20.23 30.50 -34.95
CA GLY A 259 21.61 30.61 -35.42
C GLY A 259 22.59 30.05 -34.39
N LEU A 260 23.49 29.16 -34.82
CA LEU A 260 24.53 28.58 -33.99
C LEU A 260 25.57 29.65 -33.60
N VAL A 261 25.78 29.85 -32.29
CA VAL A 261 26.71 30.84 -31.73
C VAL A 261 27.89 30.22 -30.98
N ARG A 262 27.76 28.97 -30.51
CA ARG A 262 28.85 28.19 -29.91
C ARG A 262 28.68 26.71 -30.25
N ASP A 263 29.78 26.05 -30.55
CA ASP A 263 29.86 24.62 -30.81
C ASP A 263 31.20 24.13 -30.26
N GLU A 264 31.17 23.33 -29.20
CA GLU A 264 32.38 22.88 -28.52
C GLU A 264 32.29 21.42 -28.06
N GLU A 265 33.44 20.76 -28.06
CA GLU A 265 33.61 19.45 -27.43
C GLU A 265 33.83 19.61 -25.92
N ILE A 266 33.23 18.72 -25.14
CA ILE A 266 33.23 18.77 -23.69
C ILE A 266 33.98 17.58 -23.13
N THR A 267 34.91 17.87 -22.23
CA THR A 267 35.71 16.85 -21.51
C THR A 267 35.46 16.88 -20.01
N LYS A 268 34.64 17.81 -19.53
CA LYS A 268 34.35 18.04 -18.11
C LYS A 268 32.85 17.92 -17.86
N ASN A 269 32.48 17.60 -16.63
CA ASN A 269 31.10 17.59 -16.17
C ASN A 269 30.49 19.00 -15.97
N HIS A 270 31.13 20.06 -16.47
CA HIS A 270 30.61 21.41 -16.42
C HIS A 270 31.17 22.28 -17.54
N VAL A 271 30.41 23.30 -17.92
CA VAL A 271 30.85 24.36 -18.85
C VAL A 271 30.61 25.72 -18.23
N THR A 272 31.61 26.58 -18.34
CA THR A 272 31.49 27.99 -17.94
C THR A 272 30.95 28.83 -19.10
N ILE A 273 29.93 29.63 -18.83
CA ILE A 273 29.29 30.55 -19.77
C ILE A 273 29.49 31.96 -19.24
N SER A 274 30.19 32.82 -20.00
CA SER A 274 30.36 34.23 -19.68
C SER A 274 29.37 35.08 -20.45
N SER A 275 28.76 36.09 -19.81
CA SER A 275 27.87 37.04 -20.48
C SER A 275 28.60 37.88 -21.54
N MET A 276 29.93 38.02 -21.43
CA MET A 276 30.76 38.74 -22.39
C MET A 276 30.87 38.04 -23.75
N ASP A 277 30.58 36.74 -23.81
CA ASP A 277 30.68 35.94 -25.03
C ASP A 277 29.42 36.03 -25.90
N TYR A 278 28.34 36.67 -25.39
CA TYR A 278 27.03 36.72 -26.03
C TYR A 278 26.46 38.13 -26.03
N ALA A 279 25.66 38.46 -27.05
CA ALA A 279 24.83 39.65 -27.00
C ALA A 279 23.70 39.44 -25.97
N SER A 280 23.16 40.53 -25.41
CA SER A 280 22.02 40.42 -24.50
C SER A 280 20.81 39.83 -25.23
N GLY A 281 20.24 38.75 -24.68
CA GLY A 281 19.10 38.07 -25.30
C GLY A 281 18.85 36.69 -24.72
N LEU A 282 17.93 35.95 -25.35
CA LEU A 282 17.62 34.57 -25.00
C LEU A 282 18.41 33.61 -25.90
N TYR A 283 18.87 32.52 -25.28
CA TYR A 283 19.66 31.49 -25.94
C TYR A 283 19.10 30.12 -25.58
N PHE A 284 19.26 29.19 -26.52
CA PHE A 284 18.96 27.77 -26.34
C PHE A 284 20.26 26.98 -26.38
N TYR A 285 20.40 25.97 -25.53
CA TYR A 285 21.53 25.05 -25.60
C TYR A 285 21.05 23.63 -25.88
N GLN A 286 21.91 22.85 -26.55
CA GLN A 286 21.73 21.44 -26.81
C GLN A 286 23.02 20.72 -26.47
N VAL A 287 22.91 19.62 -25.73
CA VAL A 287 24.04 18.73 -25.42
C VAL A 287 23.86 17.40 -26.14
N PHE A 288 24.98 16.79 -26.52
CA PHE A 288 25.03 15.50 -27.22
C PHE A 288 25.92 14.53 -26.45
N SER A 289 25.65 13.24 -26.64
CA SER A 289 26.40 12.09 -26.10
C SER A 289 26.70 11.08 -27.20
#